data_AF-A0A4R6ERY9-F1
#
_entry.id   AF-A0A4R6ERY9-F1
#
_cell.length_a   1.000
_cell.length_b   1.000
_cell.length_c   1.000
_cell.angle_alpha   90.00
_cell.angle_beta   90.00
_cell.angle_gamma   90.00
#
_symmetry.space_group_name_H-M   'P 1'
#
loop_
_entity.id
_entity.type
_entity.pdbx_description
1 polymer ?
#
loop_
_entity_poly.entity_id
_entity_poly.type
_entity_poly.pdbx_seq_one_letter_code
_entity_poly.pdbx_strand_id
1 'polypeptide(L)'
;MRQILLLCRIVVAQTARFTRSLEQLDYRVGELFAYLESNSGSTIAYGKHYREHRPISTAMAESAVNQVINARMCKHQHMRWTPRGAHLLAQVRCAVINGDLAAKLAAHRARMDEVPGDVARFLEFMQQAEGAEPHAF
;
A
#
# COMPACT_ATOMS: atom_id res chain seq x y z
N MET A 1 7.54 23.32 -21.01
CA MET A 1 6.47 23.22 -22.03
C MET A 1 6.95 23.43 -23.47
N ARG A 2 7.47 24.61 -23.88
CA ARG A 2 7.72 24.90 -25.31
C ARG A 2 8.73 23.97 -26.00
N GLN A 3 9.86 23.63 -25.37
CA GLN A 3 10.97 22.93 -26.05
C GLN A 3 10.67 21.47 -26.46
N ILE A 4 9.97 20.68 -25.63
CA ILE A 4 9.65 19.28 -25.95
C ILE A 4 8.59 19.19 -27.04
N LEU A 5 7.55 20.03 -26.96
CA LEU A 5 6.50 20.10 -27.99
C LEU A 5 7.03 20.70 -29.30
N LEU A 6 7.99 21.62 -29.23
CA LEU A 6 8.74 22.11 -30.41
C LEU A 6 9.55 20.99 -31.06
N LEU A 7 10.25 20.16 -30.28
CA LEU A 7 10.98 18.99 -30.79
C LEU A 7 10.05 17.99 -31.51
N CYS A 8 8.89 17.67 -30.93
CA CYS A 8 7.91 16.80 -31.59
C CYS A 8 7.38 17.40 -32.90
N ARG A 9 7.15 18.73 -32.96
CA ARG A 9 6.75 19.46 -34.17
C ARG A 9 7.85 19.54 -35.25
N ILE A 10 9.11 19.42 -34.87
CA ILE A 10 10.27 19.42 -35.79
C ILE A 10 10.47 18.02 -36.40
N VAL A 11 10.34 16.95 -35.60
CA VAL A 11 10.57 15.56 -36.03
C VAL A 11 9.41 15.03 -36.88
N VAL A 12 8.17 15.39 -36.54
CA VAL A 12 7.00 15.08 -37.36
C VAL A 12 6.71 16.33 -38.18
N ALA A 13 7.23 16.38 -39.41
CA ALA A 13 6.89 17.45 -40.35
C ALA A 13 5.37 17.64 -40.33
N GLN A 14 4.89 18.87 -40.10
CA GLN A 14 3.47 19.20 -39.90
C GLN A 14 2.65 18.88 -41.17
N THR A 15 2.39 17.59 -41.36
CA THR A 15 1.58 17.07 -42.45
C THR A 15 0.16 16.98 -41.90
N ALA A 16 -0.81 17.48 -42.68
CA ALA A 16 -2.23 17.48 -42.29
C ALA A 16 -2.76 16.10 -41.84
N ARG A 17 -2.12 15.03 -42.32
CA ARG A 17 -2.36 13.64 -41.92
C ARG A 17 -2.19 13.37 -40.41
N PHE A 18 -1.30 14.08 -39.72
CA PHE A 18 -0.94 13.80 -38.32
C PHE A 18 -1.46 14.81 -37.31
N THR A 19 -2.23 15.83 -37.75
CA THR A 19 -2.71 16.91 -36.89
C THR A 19 -3.41 16.39 -35.62
N ARG A 20 -4.35 15.46 -35.78
CA ARG A 20 -5.08 14.86 -34.66
C ARG A 20 -4.16 14.11 -33.68
N SER A 21 -3.16 13.39 -34.20
CA SER A 21 -2.20 12.67 -33.36
C SER A 21 -1.28 13.61 -32.59
N LEU A 22 -0.88 14.74 -33.21
CA LEU A 22 -0.09 15.77 -32.55
C LEU A 22 -0.89 16.50 -31.46
N GLU A 23 -2.17 16.80 -31.70
CA GLU A 23 -3.06 17.34 -30.68
C GLU A 23 -3.25 16.38 -29.50
N GLN A 24 -3.47 15.09 -29.80
CA GLN A 24 -3.60 14.08 -28.75
C GLN A 24 -2.32 13.93 -27.93
N LEU A 25 -1.15 14.01 -28.57
CA LEU A 25 0.13 13.99 -27.89
C LEU A 25 0.32 15.22 -27.01
N ASP A 26 0.03 16.41 -27.53
CA ASP A 26 0.10 17.68 -26.79
C ASP A 26 -0.75 17.62 -25.51
N TYR A 27 -1.99 17.14 -25.64
CA TYR A 27 -2.89 16.91 -24.50
C TYR A 27 -2.30 15.93 -23.47
N ARG A 28 -1.82 14.75 -23.90
CA ARG A 28 -1.28 13.72 -22.99
C ARG A 28 0.00 14.16 -22.30
N VAL A 29 0.86 14.90 -23.01
CA VAL A 29 2.06 15.48 -22.43
C VAL A 29 1.70 16.53 -21.39
N GLY A 30 0.70 17.37 -21.66
CA GLY A 30 0.15 18.32 -20.69
C GLY A 30 -0.38 17.62 -19.43
N GLU A 31 -1.17 16.56 -19.60
CA GLU A 31 -1.71 15.74 -18.52
C GLU A 31 -0.59 15.12 -17.66
N LEU A 32 0.45 14.58 -18.29
CA LEU A 32 1.62 14.03 -17.60
C LEU A 32 2.33 15.10 -16.75
N PHE A 33 2.56 16.29 -17.30
CA PHE A 33 3.22 17.36 -16.54
C PHE A 33 2.37 17.83 -15.36
N ALA A 34 1.07 18.03 -15.57
CA ALA A 34 0.16 18.41 -14.49
C ALA A 34 0.16 17.36 -13.37
N TYR A 35 0.18 16.08 -13.72
CA TYR A 35 0.32 14.99 -12.77
C TYR A 35 1.64 15.07 -12.00
N LEU A 36 2.78 15.24 -12.71
CA LEU A 36 4.10 15.34 -12.08
C LEU A 36 4.22 16.54 -11.14
N GLU A 37 3.68 17.70 -11.53
CA GLU A 37 3.66 18.91 -10.69
C GLU A 37 2.82 18.68 -9.42
N SER A 38 1.61 18.14 -9.59
CA SER A 38 0.69 17.86 -8.49
C SER A 38 1.24 16.83 -7.50
N ASN A 39 2.07 15.89 -7.98
CA ASN A 39 2.64 14.80 -7.19
C ASN A 39 4.13 14.98 -6.90
N SER A 40 4.70 16.16 -7.15
CA SER A 40 6.13 16.43 -7.01
C SER A 40 6.68 16.09 -5.62
N GLY A 41 5.91 16.36 -4.56
CA GLY A 41 6.26 16.02 -3.17
C GLY A 41 6.16 14.52 -2.82
N SER A 42 5.49 13.73 -3.66
CA SER A 42 5.28 12.28 -3.46
C SER A 42 6.05 11.43 -4.46
N THR A 43 6.85 12.06 -5.33
CA THR A 43 7.55 11.35 -6.41
C THR A 43 8.77 10.62 -5.85
N ILE A 44 8.84 9.31 -6.06
CA ILE A 44 9.96 8.49 -5.59
C ILE A 44 11.17 8.68 -6.51
N ALA A 45 12.32 9.01 -5.92
CA ALA A 45 13.58 9.17 -6.64
C ALA A 45 14.20 7.82 -7.03
N TYR A 46 13.59 7.10 -7.97
CA TYR A 46 14.02 5.76 -8.37
C TYR A 46 15.48 5.69 -8.85
N GLY A 47 16.00 6.76 -9.46
CA GLY A 47 17.42 6.83 -9.83
C GLY A 47 18.37 6.81 -8.62
N LYS A 48 17.98 7.41 -7.50
CA LYS A 48 18.71 7.32 -6.22
C LYS A 48 18.59 5.91 -5.65
N HIS A 49 17.39 5.34 -5.64
CA HIS A 49 17.17 3.96 -5.18
C HIS A 49 18.02 2.96 -5.95
N TYR A 50 18.11 3.10 -7.28
CA TYR A 50 18.95 2.25 -8.12
C TYR A 50 20.42 2.30 -7.71
N ARG A 51 20.97 3.51 -7.53
CA ARG A 51 22.37 3.70 -7.09
C ARG A 51 22.63 3.19 -5.68
N GLU A 52 21.61 3.16 -4.83
CA GLU A 52 21.68 2.63 -3.47
C GLU A 52 21.31 1.14 -3.38
N HIS A 53 21.13 0.46 -4.52
CA HIS A 53 20.67 -0.94 -4.59
C HIS A 53 19.35 -1.20 -3.83
N ARG A 54 18.49 -0.18 -3.72
CA ARG A 54 17.14 -0.30 -3.17
C ARG A 54 16.15 -0.74 -4.24
N PRO A 55 15.02 -1.34 -3.85
CA PRO A 55 13.96 -1.68 -4.79
C PRO A 55 13.49 -0.46 -5.60
N ILE A 56 13.42 -0.64 -6.92
CA ILE A 56 13.00 0.39 -7.88
C ILE A 56 11.65 0.07 -8.57
N SER A 57 11.03 -1.04 -8.20
CA SER A 57 9.79 -1.51 -8.82
C SER A 57 8.90 -2.16 -7.78
N THR A 58 7.62 -1.81 -7.83
CA THR A 58 6.52 -2.43 -7.09
C THR A 58 5.82 -3.51 -7.92
N ALA A 59 6.25 -3.77 -9.16
CA ALA A 59 5.53 -4.63 -10.10
C ALA A 59 5.28 -6.05 -9.56
N MET A 60 6.23 -6.63 -8.80
CA MET A 60 6.02 -7.94 -8.18
C MET A 60 4.92 -7.90 -7.11
N ALA A 61 4.92 -6.87 -6.27
CA ALA A 61 3.90 -6.69 -5.23
C ALA A 61 2.53 -6.42 -5.87
N GLU A 62 2.47 -5.56 -6.89
CA GLU A 62 1.26 -5.28 -7.66
C GLU A 62 0.69 -6.52 -8.35
N SER A 63 1.56 -7.32 -8.99
CA SER A 63 1.17 -8.58 -9.62
C SER A 63 0.62 -9.58 -8.61
N ALA A 64 1.28 -9.73 -7.46
CA ALA A 64 0.80 -10.59 -6.37
C ALA A 64 -0.57 -10.13 -5.84
N VAL A 65 -0.75 -8.83 -5.62
CA VAL A 65 -2.04 -8.25 -5.21
C VAL A 65 -3.11 -8.53 -6.26
N ASN A 66 -2.80 -8.32 -7.54
CA ASN A 66 -3.74 -8.56 -8.64
C ASN A 66 -4.15 -10.04 -8.71
N GLN A 67 -3.23 -10.99 -8.50
CA GLN A 67 -3.56 -12.42 -8.41
C GLN A 67 -4.53 -12.72 -7.26
N VAL A 68 -4.31 -12.14 -6.07
CA VAL A 68 -5.21 -12.32 -4.92
C VAL A 68 -6.60 -11.78 -5.20
N ILE A 69 -6.69 -10.60 -5.80
CA ILE A 69 -7.97 -9.97 -6.17
C ILE A 69 -8.70 -10.85 -7.19
N ASN A 70 -8.01 -11.28 -8.25
CA ASN A 70 -8.57 -12.12 -9.28
C ASN A 70 -9.05 -13.47 -8.74
N ALA A 71 -8.26 -14.12 -7.87
CA ALA A 71 -8.62 -15.39 -7.27
C ALA A 71 -9.86 -15.31 -6.37
N ARG A 72 -10.07 -14.18 -5.69
CA ARG A 72 -11.16 -14.03 -4.71
C ARG A 72 -12.48 -13.54 -5.33
N MET A 73 -12.41 -12.67 -6.33
CA MET A 73 -13.57 -11.95 -6.83
C MET A 73 -13.91 -12.30 -8.27
N CYS A 74 -12.93 -12.79 -9.04
CA CYS A 74 -12.94 -12.74 -10.51
C CYS A 74 -13.32 -11.32 -11.00
N LYS A 75 -13.52 -11.11 -12.30
CA LYS A 75 -14.02 -9.81 -12.81
C LYS A 75 -15.51 -9.56 -12.47
N HIS A 76 -16.11 -10.37 -11.59
CA HIS A 76 -17.55 -10.40 -11.35
C HIS A 76 -18.01 -9.57 -10.15
N GLN A 77 -17.12 -9.16 -9.24
CA GLN A 77 -17.47 -8.29 -8.11
C GLN A 77 -16.44 -7.16 -7.89
N HIS A 78 -16.93 -5.94 -7.59
CA HIS A 78 -16.09 -4.84 -7.12
C HIS A 78 -15.60 -5.05 -5.69
N MET A 79 -14.36 -4.62 -5.39
CA MET A 79 -13.75 -4.77 -4.07
C MET A 79 -14.53 -4.01 -2.99
N ARG A 80 -14.99 -4.73 -1.95
CA ARG A 80 -15.59 -4.17 -0.72
C ARG A 80 -14.64 -4.28 0.47
N TRP A 81 -13.41 -3.83 0.32
CA TRP A 81 -12.45 -3.89 1.41
C TRP A 81 -12.37 -2.55 2.13
N THR A 82 -12.37 -2.59 3.45
CA THR A 82 -11.93 -1.44 4.23
C THR A 82 -10.40 -1.32 4.09
N PRO A 83 -9.83 -0.10 4.16
CA PRO A 83 -8.37 0.08 4.13
C PRO A 83 -7.63 -0.81 5.14
N ARG A 84 -8.22 -0.97 6.34
CA ARG A 84 -7.69 -1.86 7.39
C ARG A 84 -7.70 -3.33 6.98
N GLY A 85 -8.80 -3.82 6.40
CA GLY A 85 -8.91 -5.21 5.93
C GLY A 85 -7.90 -5.53 4.82
N ALA A 86 -7.73 -4.59 3.88
CA ALA A 86 -6.72 -4.70 2.82
C ALA A 86 -5.30 -4.82 3.38
N HIS A 87 -4.98 -3.94 4.34
CA HIS A 87 -3.67 -3.91 4.98
C HIS A 87 -3.35 -5.21 5.73
N LEU A 88 -4.28 -5.70 6.57
CA LEU A 88 -4.09 -6.94 7.32
C LEU A 88 -3.94 -8.16 6.39
N LEU A 89 -4.73 -8.23 5.31
CA LEU A 89 -4.59 -9.32 4.35
C LEU A 89 -3.21 -9.29 3.66
N ALA A 90 -2.72 -8.10 3.29
CA ALA A 90 -1.40 -7.96 2.69
C ALA A 90 -0.29 -8.45 3.63
N GLN A 91 -0.37 -8.13 4.93
CA GLN A 91 0.57 -8.63 5.94
C GLN A 91 0.56 -10.15 6.02
N VAL A 92 -0.62 -10.77 6.11
CA VAL A 92 -0.75 -12.24 6.18
C VAL A 92 -0.23 -12.89 4.90
N ARG A 93 -0.57 -12.37 3.72
CA ARG A 93 -0.08 -12.92 2.44
C ARG A 93 1.43 -12.81 2.29
N CYS A 94 2.01 -11.68 2.65
CA CYS A 94 3.47 -11.51 2.68
C CYS A 94 4.10 -12.55 3.62
N ALA A 95 3.50 -12.77 4.79
CA ALA A 95 4.01 -13.75 5.73
C ALA A 95 3.94 -15.20 5.23
N VAL A 96 2.88 -15.56 4.50
CA VAL A 96 2.75 -16.87 3.83
C VAL A 96 3.83 -17.05 2.77
N ILE A 97 4.03 -16.06 1.91
CA ILE A 97 5.02 -16.12 0.82
C ILE A 97 6.44 -16.23 1.38
N ASN A 98 6.73 -15.53 2.47
CA ASN A 98 8.02 -15.59 3.14
C ASN A 98 8.21 -16.86 4.00
N GLY A 99 7.17 -17.68 4.18
CA GLY A 99 7.20 -18.85 5.07
C GLY A 99 7.25 -18.51 6.56
N ASP A 100 7.02 -17.26 6.95
CA ASP A 100 7.17 -16.77 8.33
C ASP A 100 5.83 -16.57 9.07
N LEU A 101 4.71 -17.03 8.47
CA LEU A 101 3.36 -16.84 9.01
C LEU A 101 3.21 -17.34 10.45
N ALA A 102 3.67 -18.55 10.75
CA ALA A 102 3.52 -19.14 12.09
C ALA A 102 4.22 -18.30 13.15
N ALA A 103 5.44 -17.83 12.87
CA ALA A 103 6.21 -16.99 13.78
C ALA A 103 5.53 -15.63 14.00
N LYS A 104 5.04 -14.99 12.93
CA LYS A 104 4.32 -13.70 13.05
C LYS A 104 2.99 -13.82 13.78
N LEU A 105 2.26 -14.91 13.58
CA LEU A 105 1.02 -15.17 14.33
C LEU A 105 1.30 -15.41 15.82
N ALA A 106 2.35 -16.16 16.15
CA ALA A 106 2.77 -16.35 17.54
C ALA A 106 3.14 -15.03 18.22
N ALA A 107 3.93 -14.19 17.55
CA ALA A 107 4.30 -12.87 18.05
C ALA A 107 3.08 -11.93 18.21
N HIS A 108 2.15 -11.96 17.24
CA HIS A 108 0.93 -11.18 17.32
C HIS A 108 0.05 -11.62 18.50
N ARG A 109 -0.08 -12.93 18.71
CA ARG A 109 -0.84 -13.49 19.82
C ARG A 109 -0.21 -13.12 21.17
N ALA A 110 1.10 -13.25 21.31
CA ALA A 110 1.82 -12.83 22.52
C ALA A 110 1.57 -11.35 22.86
N ARG A 111 1.58 -10.46 21.85
CA ARG A 111 1.22 -9.04 22.05
C ARG A 111 -0.24 -8.84 22.45
N MET A 112 -1.15 -9.66 21.96
CA MET A 112 -2.57 -9.57 22.34
C MET A 112 -2.83 -10.11 23.75
N ASP A 113 -2.02 -11.08 24.18
CA ASP A 113 -2.08 -11.68 25.51
C ASP A 113 -1.34 -10.82 26.57
N GLU A 114 -0.54 -9.83 26.16
CA GLU A 114 0.00 -8.80 27.05
C GLU A 114 -1.13 -7.92 27.59
N VAL A 115 -1.51 -8.16 28.85
CA VAL A 115 -2.45 -7.32 29.58
C VAL A 115 -1.75 -5.99 29.89
N PRO A 116 -2.33 -4.84 29.50
CA PRO A 116 -1.82 -3.54 29.90
C PRO A 116 -1.64 -3.46 31.42
N GLY A 117 -0.51 -2.94 31.89
CA GLY A 117 -0.13 -3.03 33.32
C GLY A 117 -1.10 -2.36 34.29
N ASP A 118 -1.88 -1.40 33.82
CA ASP A 118 -3.01 -0.78 34.52
C ASP A 118 -4.19 -1.74 34.69
N VAL A 119 -4.54 -2.49 33.65
CA VAL A 119 -5.56 -3.54 33.69
C VAL A 119 -5.11 -4.70 34.57
N ALA A 120 -3.84 -5.11 34.50
CA ALA A 120 -3.30 -6.15 35.37
C ALA A 120 -3.41 -5.77 36.86
N ARG A 121 -3.02 -4.53 37.20
CA ARG A 121 -3.12 -4.01 38.57
C ARG A 121 -4.56 -3.90 39.07
N PHE A 122 -5.49 -3.54 38.18
CA PHE A 122 -6.92 -3.51 38.50
C PHE A 122 -7.47 -4.92 38.77
N LEU A 123 -7.09 -5.91 37.97
CA LEU A 123 -7.48 -7.30 38.18
C LEU A 123 -6.91 -7.88 39.48
N GLU A 124 -5.64 -7.56 39.81
CA GLU A 124 -5.04 -7.92 41.10
C GLU A 124 -5.79 -7.32 42.28
N PHE A 125 -6.19 -6.04 42.18
CA PHE A 125 -7.00 -5.37 43.20
C PHE A 125 -8.36 -6.06 43.39
N MET A 126 -9.04 -6.43 42.30
CA MET A 126 -10.32 -7.16 42.36
C MET A 126 -10.17 -8.54 43.01
N GLN A 127 -9.10 -9.28 42.71
CA GLN A 127 -8.82 -10.59 43.32
C GLN A 127 -8.50 -10.48 44.82
N GLN A 128 -7.80 -9.43 45.24
CA GLN A 128 -7.54 -9.16 46.65
C GLN A 128 -8.81 -8.79 47.42
N ALA A 129 -9.73 -8.08 46.79
CA ALA A 129 -11.03 -7.75 47.37
C ALA A 129 -11.93 -8.99 47.52
N GLU A 130 -11.94 -9.91 46.54
CA GLU A 130 -12.67 -11.19 46.64
C GLU A 130 -12.12 -12.12 47.73
N GLY A 131 -10.80 -12.14 47.94
CA GLY A 131 -10.18 -12.89 49.03
C GLY A 131 -10.39 -12.30 50.43
N ALA A 132 -10.90 -11.06 50.51
CA ALA A 132 -11.14 -10.31 51.75
C ALA A 132 -12.61 -10.30 52.19
N GLU A 133 -13.48 -11.08 51.54
CA GLU A 133 -14.82 -11.39 52.06
C GLU A 133 -14.67 -12.09 53.43
N PRO A 134 -15.08 -11.45 54.54
CA PRO A 134 -15.08 -12.12 55.83
C PRO A 134 -16.04 -13.30 55.72
N HIS A 135 -15.56 -14.51 56.00
CA HIS A 135 -16.43 -15.65 56.22
C HIS A 135 -17.52 -15.24 57.23
N ALA A 136 -18.74 -15.10 56.72
CA ALA A 136 -19.90 -14.75 57.52
C ALA A 136 -20.16 -15.86 58.54
N PHE A 137 -20.52 -15.42 59.75
CA PHE A 137 -20.89 -16.17 60.94
C PHE A 137 -21.56 -17.53 60.72
#